data_AF-A0A094PQN6-F1
#
_entry.id   AF-A0A094PQN6-F1
#
_cell.length_a   1.000
_cell.length_b   1.000
_cell.length_c   1.000
_cell.angle_alpha   90.00
_cell.angle_beta   90.00
_cell.angle_gamma   90.00
#
_symmetry.space_group_name_H-M   'P 1'
#
loop_
_entity.id
_entity.type
_entity.pdbx_description
1 polymer ?
#
loop_
_entity_poly.entity_id
_entity_poly.type
_entity_poly.pdbx_seq_one_letter_code
_entity_poly.pdbx_strand_id
1 'polypeptide(L)'
;ELLSKDEYIDKQSGQVNQLLGLIYGLLMLSIIIAFVGIIITLLLSVFERQRELALLRAVGMTRSQVRTTVRWESVITSLLGAVLGIILGIGLGWVIVFALKDQGLTSFKLPVGPTIVIMVMSFIVGLFAAIYPAWRATRVNILDALNTN
;
A
#
# COMPACT_ATOMS: atom_id res chain seq x y z
N GLU A 1 40.98 29.96 10.39
CA GLU A 1 40.15 30.24 9.20
C GLU A 1 38.70 30.08 9.59
N LEU A 2 37.89 31.13 9.44
CA LEU A 2 36.46 31.09 9.72
C LEU A 2 35.79 30.43 8.51
N LEU A 3 35.39 29.16 8.63
CA LEU A 3 34.61 28.49 7.60
C LEU A 3 33.43 29.37 7.19
N SER A 4 33.26 29.60 5.89
CA SER A 4 32.08 30.30 5.37
C SER A 4 30.83 29.54 5.82
N LYS A 5 29.74 30.25 6.16
CA LYS A 5 28.46 29.64 6.55
C LYS A 5 28.02 28.56 5.56
N ASP A 6 28.31 28.75 4.28
CA ASP A 6 27.95 27.83 3.21
C ASP A 6 28.72 26.50 3.31
N GLU A 7 29.99 26.53 3.70
CA GLU A 7 30.86 25.36 3.84
C GLU A 7 30.54 24.55 5.11
N TYR A 8 30.07 25.21 6.17
CA TYR A 8 29.51 24.56 7.37
C TYR A 8 28.15 23.90 7.10
N ILE A 9 27.27 24.57 6.35
CA ILE A 9 25.96 24.02 5.95
C ILE A 9 26.15 22.84 5.00
N ASP A 10 27.10 22.88 4.06
CA ASP A 10 27.35 21.80 3.12
C ASP A 10 27.87 20.53 3.82
N LYS A 11 28.84 20.68 4.74
CA LYS A 11 29.32 19.54 5.55
C LYS A 11 28.25 18.95 6.47
N GLN A 12 27.42 19.78 7.09
CA GLN A 12 26.36 19.30 7.99
C GLN A 12 25.17 18.70 7.22
N SER A 13 24.81 19.28 6.07
CA SER A 13 23.73 18.77 5.22
C SER A 13 24.13 17.51 4.46
N GLY A 14 25.41 17.34 4.09
CA GLY A 14 25.91 16.12 3.44
C GLY A 14 25.68 14.87 4.30
N GLN A 15 25.99 14.93 5.59
CA GLN A 15 25.78 13.80 6.51
C GLN A 15 24.28 13.50 6.73
N VAL A 16 23.45 14.53 6.85
CA VAL A 16 21.99 14.37 6.97
C VAL A 16 21.38 13.80 5.69
N ASN A 17 21.79 14.29 4.51
CA ASN A 17 21.33 13.80 3.22
C ASN A 17 21.73 12.34 2.98
N GLN A 18 22.92 11.92 3.40
CA GLN A 18 23.33 10.53 3.30
C GLN A 18 22.46 9.62 4.19
N LEU A 19 22.18 10.04 5.43
CA LEU A 19 21.27 9.31 6.32
C LEU A 19 19.84 9.25 5.77
N LEU A 20 19.32 10.37 5.27
CA LEU A 20 17.99 10.42 4.63
C LEU A 20 17.94 9.55 3.37
N GLY A 21 19.00 9.54 2.56
CA GLY A 21 19.12 8.67 1.39
C GLY A 21 19.06 7.19 1.74
N LEU A 22 19.72 6.79 2.84
CA LEU A 22 19.66 5.42 3.35
C LEU A 22 18.24 5.06 3.80
N ILE A 23 17.60 5.95 4.58
CA ILE A 23 16.21 5.76 5.03
C ILE A 23 15.27 5.65 3.83
N TYR A 24 15.38 6.52 2.83
CA TYR A 24 14.58 6.44 1.61
C TYR A 24 14.82 5.15 0.83
N GLY A 25 16.06 4.66 0.77
CA GLY A 25 16.39 3.36 0.19
C GLY A 25 15.68 2.20 0.91
N LEU A 26 15.69 2.20 2.24
CA LEU A 26 14.99 1.18 3.04
C LEU A 26 13.46 1.27 2.87
N LEU A 27 12.90 2.49 2.80
CA LEU A 27 11.49 2.70 2.54
C LEU A 27 11.08 2.15 1.16
N MET A 28 11.90 2.39 0.14
CA MET A 28 11.67 1.83 -1.20
C MET A 28 11.66 0.30 -1.19
N LEU A 29 12.59 -0.32 -0.44
CA LEU A 29 12.65 -1.77 -0.29
C LEU A 29 11.42 -2.31 0.45
N SER A 30 10.97 -1.63 1.50
CA SER A 30 9.74 -1.97 2.22
C SER A 30 8.51 -1.96 1.30
N ILE A 31 8.41 -0.96 0.43
CA ILE A 31 7.34 -0.89 -0.58
C ILE A 31 7.38 -2.09 -1.52
N ILE A 32 8.57 -2.48 -2.00
CA ILE A 32 8.74 -3.66 -2.86
C ILE A 32 8.26 -4.93 -2.14
N ILE A 33 8.68 -5.13 -0.89
CA ILE A 33 8.26 -6.30 -0.09
C ILE A 33 6.73 -6.31 0.08
N ALA A 34 6.13 -5.16 0.39
CA ALA A 34 4.69 -5.04 0.53
C ALA A 34 3.96 -5.44 -0.78
N PHE A 35 4.45 -4.98 -1.94
CA PHE A 35 3.89 -5.38 -3.24
C PHE A 35 3.97 -6.89 -3.49
N VAL A 36 5.12 -7.51 -3.21
CA VAL A 36 5.28 -8.96 -3.35
C VAL A 36 4.29 -9.71 -2.44
N GLY A 37 4.17 -9.29 -1.19
CA GLY A 37 3.19 -9.85 -0.24
C GLY A 37 1.76 -9.75 -0.75
N ILE A 38 1.35 -8.57 -1.23
CA ILE A 38 0.02 -8.36 -1.81
C ILE A 38 -0.22 -9.31 -3.00
N ILE A 39 0.75 -9.46 -3.91
CA ILE A 39 0.61 -10.36 -5.06
C ILE A 39 0.42 -11.81 -4.60
N ILE A 40 1.23 -12.27 -3.64
CA ILE A 40 1.13 -13.64 -3.10
C ILE A 40 -0.25 -13.87 -2.45
N THR A 41 -0.71 -12.96 -1.60
CA THR A 41 -2.03 -13.05 -0.95
C THR A 41 -3.15 -13.05 -1.98
N LEU A 42 -3.07 -12.20 -3.01
CA LEU A 42 -4.08 -12.14 -4.06
C LEU A 42 -4.13 -13.42 -4.90
N LEU A 43 -2.97 -14.02 -5.21
CA LEU A 43 -2.92 -15.29 -5.91
C LEU A 43 -3.64 -16.38 -5.11
N LEU A 44 -3.35 -16.48 -3.80
CA LEU A 44 -3.99 -17.43 -2.89
C LEU A 44 -5.50 -17.20 -2.81
N SER A 45 -5.95 -15.97 -2.59
CA SER A 45 -7.37 -15.62 -2.50
C SER A 45 -8.14 -15.97 -3.79
N VAL A 46 -7.53 -15.77 -4.96
CA VAL A 46 -8.14 -16.15 -6.24
C VAL A 46 -8.34 -17.66 -6.32
N PHE A 47 -7.35 -18.47 -5.92
CA PHE A 47 -7.48 -19.93 -5.95
C PHE A 47 -8.61 -20.43 -5.05
N GLU A 48 -8.73 -19.91 -3.83
CA GLU A 48 -9.79 -20.29 -2.88
C GLU A 48 -11.18 -19.92 -3.42
N ARG A 49 -11.29 -18.70 -3.95
CA ARG A 49 -12.55 -18.11 -4.40
C ARG A 49 -13.06 -18.69 -5.73
N GLN A 50 -12.20 -19.32 -6.53
CA GLN A 50 -12.62 -20.02 -7.74
C GLN A 50 -13.62 -21.13 -7.46
N ARG A 51 -13.43 -21.90 -6.38
CA ARG A 51 -14.37 -22.96 -5.98
C ARG A 51 -15.74 -22.39 -5.56
N GLU A 52 -15.75 -21.34 -4.76
CA GLU A 52 -17.00 -20.67 -4.33
C GLU A 52 -17.75 -20.07 -5.53
N LEU A 53 -17.05 -19.37 -6.43
CA LEU A 53 -17.67 -18.76 -7.61
C LEU A 53 -18.21 -19.80 -8.59
N ALA A 54 -17.57 -20.97 -8.69
CA ALA A 54 -18.06 -22.09 -9.49
C ALA A 54 -19.37 -22.65 -8.92
N LEU A 55 -19.46 -22.83 -7.59
CA LEU A 55 -20.68 -23.26 -6.91
C LEU A 55 -21.81 -22.24 -7.04
N LEU A 56 -21.53 -20.95 -6.82
CA LEU A 56 -22.53 -19.89 -6.97
C LEU A 56 -23.06 -19.79 -8.42
N ARG A 57 -22.20 -20.02 -9.41
CA ARG A 57 -22.62 -20.09 -10.82
C ARG A 57 -23.45 -21.33 -11.13
N ALA A 58 -23.22 -22.45 -10.45
CA ALA A 58 -24.07 -23.64 -10.58
C ALA A 58 -25.50 -23.40 -10.05
N VAL A 59 -25.66 -22.50 -9.07
CA VAL A 59 -26.97 -22.08 -8.51
C VAL A 59 -27.60 -20.91 -9.30
N GLY A 60 -26.97 -20.45 -10.39
CA GLY A 60 -27.56 -19.48 -11.32
C GLY A 60 -27.02 -18.04 -11.22
N MET A 61 -25.94 -17.80 -10.47
CA MET A 61 -25.33 -16.46 -10.39
C MET A 61 -24.80 -15.99 -11.74
N THR A 62 -25.15 -14.77 -12.14
CA THR A 62 -24.75 -14.18 -13.42
C THR A 62 -23.32 -13.61 -13.37
N ARG A 63 -22.65 -13.53 -14.53
CA ARG A 63 -21.27 -12.97 -14.63
C ARG A 63 -21.18 -11.52 -14.13
N SER A 64 -22.26 -10.74 -14.24
CA SER A 64 -22.32 -9.35 -13.76
C SER A 64 -22.35 -9.25 -12.23
N GLN A 65 -23.05 -10.18 -11.57
CA GLN A 65 -23.07 -10.25 -10.11
C GLN A 65 -21.68 -10.57 -9.56
N VAL A 66 -20.97 -11.53 -10.18
CA VAL A 66 -19.59 -11.87 -9.78
C VAL A 66 -18.67 -10.66 -9.87
N ARG A 67 -18.72 -9.93 -10.99
CA ARG A 67 -17.90 -8.73 -11.20
C ARG A 67 -18.22 -7.60 -10.22
N THR A 68 -19.46 -7.52 -9.75
CA THR A 68 -19.88 -6.48 -8.80
C THR A 68 -19.43 -6.80 -7.38
N THR A 69 -19.54 -8.06 -6.95
CA THR A 69 -19.02 -8.51 -5.65
C THR A 69 -17.51 -8.30 -5.55
N VAL A 70 -16.75 -8.70 -6.57
CA VAL A 70 -15.28 -8.54 -6.57
C VAL A 70 -14.88 -7.05 -6.51
N ARG A 71 -15.59 -6.17 -7.23
CA ARG A 71 -15.35 -4.72 -7.18
C ARG A 71 -15.58 -4.16 -5.78
N TRP A 72 -16.67 -4.51 -5.12
CA TRP A 72 -16.96 -4.02 -3.77
C TRP A 72 -15.93 -4.48 -2.75
N GLU A 73 -15.49 -5.73 -2.82
CA GLU A 73 -14.46 -6.26 -1.93
C GLU A 73 -13.11 -5.56 -2.12
N SER A 74 -12.73 -5.28 -3.37
CA SER A 74 -11.56 -4.47 -3.69
C SER A 74 -11.64 -3.03 -3.17
N VAL A 75 -12.81 -2.39 -3.28
CA VAL A 75 -13.02 -1.03 -2.75
C VAL A 75 -12.92 -1.02 -1.22
N ILE A 76 -13.54 -2.00 -0.55
CA ILE A 76 -13.52 -2.10 0.90
C ILE A 76 -12.10 -2.37 1.41
N THR A 77 -11.38 -3.31 0.81
CA THR A 77 -10.00 -3.66 1.21
C THR A 77 -9.02 -2.51 1.00
N SER A 78 -9.10 -1.81 -0.14
CA SER A 78 -8.25 -0.63 -0.41
C SER A 78 -8.55 0.54 0.53
N LEU A 79 -9.84 0.80 0.82
CA LEU A 79 -10.25 1.84 1.76
C LEU A 79 -9.77 1.53 3.18
N LEU A 80 -9.95 0.30 3.66
CA LEU A 80 -9.46 -0.13 4.97
C LEU A 80 -7.93 -0.01 5.07
N GLY A 81 -7.20 -0.46 4.05
CA GLY A 81 -5.74 -0.32 4.00
C GLY A 81 -5.28 1.14 4.06
N ALA A 82 -5.93 2.03 3.32
CA ALA A 82 -5.61 3.46 3.32
C ALA A 82 -5.88 4.11 4.69
N VAL A 83 -7.06 3.85 5.28
CA VAL A 83 -7.44 4.38 6.60
C VAL A 83 -6.49 3.89 7.69
N LEU A 84 -6.23 2.59 7.75
CA LEU A 84 -5.31 2.00 8.73
C LEU A 84 -3.88 2.51 8.54
N GLY A 85 -3.41 2.61 7.29
CA GLY A 85 -2.08 3.13 6.99
C GLY A 85 -1.88 4.57 7.45
N ILE A 86 -2.88 5.44 7.27
CA ILE A 86 -2.84 6.84 7.72
C ILE A 86 -2.84 6.91 9.25
N ILE A 87 -3.74 6.19 9.91
CA ILE A 87 -3.85 6.19 11.37
C ILE A 87 -2.53 5.72 11.99
N LEU A 88 -1.98 4.61 11.49
CA LEU A 88 -0.71 4.07 11.98
C LEU A 88 0.47 5.00 11.63
N GLY A 89 0.52 5.55 10.43
CA GLY A 89 1.59 6.47 10.02
C GLY A 89 1.63 7.76 10.85
N ILE A 90 0.47 8.38 11.07
CA ILE A 90 0.36 9.57 11.92
C ILE A 90 0.66 9.21 13.38
N GLY A 91 0.11 8.10 13.88
CA GLY A 91 0.31 7.63 15.26
C GLY A 91 1.79 7.37 15.56
N LEU A 92 2.47 6.60 14.70
CA LEU A 92 3.91 6.33 14.85
C LEU A 92 4.75 7.59 14.70
N GLY A 93 4.42 8.47 13.75
CA GLY A 93 5.10 9.75 13.59
C GLY A 93 4.96 10.65 14.83
N TRP A 94 3.78 10.68 15.44
CA TRP A 94 3.52 11.40 16.68
C TRP A 94 4.31 10.82 17.85
N VAL A 95 4.35 9.49 17.98
CA VAL A 95 5.16 8.80 19.02
C VAL A 95 6.64 9.12 18.88
N ILE A 96 7.18 9.14 17.65
CA ILE A 96 8.59 9.49 17.41
C ILE A 96 8.88 10.94 17.85
N VAL A 97 8.04 11.90 17.44
CA VAL A 97 8.25 13.31 17.82
C VAL A 97 8.10 13.49 19.33
N PHE A 98 7.16 12.80 19.96
CA PHE A 98 7.00 12.81 21.41
C PHE A 98 8.24 12.23 22.12
N ALA A 99 8.80 11.11 21.62
CA ALA A 99 9.97 10.47 22.19
C ALA A 99 11.26 11.30 22.03
N LEU A 100 11.38 12.09 20.97
CA LEU A 100 12.52 12.98 20.73
C LEU A 100 12.28 14.43 21.22
N LYS A 101 11.20 14.67 21.96
CA LYS A 101 10.88 16.01 22.48
C LYS A 101 12.03 16.59 23.31
N ASP A 102 12.66 15.76 24.13
CA ASP A 102 13.79 16.15 25.00
C ASP A 102 15.10 16.40 24.23
N GLN A 103 15.16 15.98 22.96
CA GLN A 103 16.29 16.24 22.04
C GLN A 103 16.07 17.49 21.18
N GLY A 104 15.04 18.31 21.48
CA GLY A 104 14.76 19.58 20.81
C GLY A 104 13.72 19.48 19.68
N LEU A 105 13.19 18.30 19.37
CA LEU A 105 12.10 18.13 18.39
C LEU A 105 10.74 18.40 19.05
N THR A 106 10.46 19.68 19.31
CA THR A 106 9.26 20.10 20.05
C THR A 106 8.06 20.45 19.16
N SER A 107 8.29 20.69 17.86
CA SER A 107 7.25 21.09 16.91
C SER A 107 6.84 19.93 16.02
N PHE A 108 5.79 19.19 16.41
CA PHE A 108 5.08 18.31 15.49
C PHE A 108 4.30 19.17 14.49
N LYS A 109 4.81 19.33 13.28
CA LYS A 109 4.10 19.99 12.18
C LYS A 109 3.71 18.94 11.16
N LEU A 110 2.43 18.59 11.12
CA LEU A 110 1.92 17.66 10.12
C LEU A 110 1.99 18.32 8.73
N PRO A 111 2.76 17.77 7.77
CA PRO A 111 2.86 18.32 6.44
C PRO A 111 1.61 17.93 5.63
N VAL A 112 0.52 18.66 5.83
CA VAL A 112 -0.80 18.37 5.24
C VAL A 112 -0.77 18.20 3.73
N GLY A 113 0.04 19.00 3.01
CA GLY A 113 0.17 18.91 1.55
C GLY A 113 0.71 17.55 1.10
N PRO A 114 1.95 17.18 1.48
CA PRO A 114 2.51 15.86 1.20
C PRO A 114 1.65 14.70 1.70
N THR A 115 1.03 14.82 2.87
CA THR A 115 0.13 13.78 3.40
C THR A 115 -1.08 13.55 2.50
N ILE A 116 -1.72 14.61 2.00
CA ILE A 116 -2.84 14.50 1.06
C ILE A 116 -2.38 13.88 -0.27
N VAL A 117 -1.24 14.31 -0.80
CA VAL A 117 -0.69 13.75 -2.06
C VAL A 117 -0.42 12.26 -1.92
N ILE A 118 0.23 11.83 -0.83
CA ILE A 118 0.50 10.41 -0.57
C ILE A 118 -0.80 9.65 -0.39
N MET A 119 -1.79 10.20 0.32
CA MET A 119 -3.11 9.57 0.50
C MET A 119 -3.81 9.34 -0.84
N VAL A 120 -3.84 10.34 -1.72
CA VAL A 120 -4.44 10.23 -3.05
C VAL A 120 -3.67 9.22 -3.89
N MET A 121 -2.33 9.26 -3.86
CA MET A 121 -1.49 8.29 -4.57
C MET A 121 -1.69 6.86 -4.07
N SER A 122 -1.76 6.64 -2.76
CA SER A 122 -2.03 5.32 -2.16
C SER A 122 -3.42 4.81 -2.53
N PHE A 123 -4.44 5.68 -2.56
CA PHE A 123 -5.78 5.31 -3.03
C PHE A 123 -5.77 4.90 -4.50
N ILE A 124 -5.10 5.68 -5.36
CA ILE A 124 -4.95 5.37 -6.78
C ILE A 124 -4.22 4.04 -6.98
N VAL A 125 -3.09 3.85 -6.31
CA VAL A 125 -2.30 2.62 -6.36
C VAL A 125 -3.11 1.42 -5.87
N GLY A 126 -3.86 1.57 -4.77
CA GLY A 126 -4.75 0.51 -4.26
C GLY A 126 -5.87 0.16 -5.25
N LEU A 127 -6.46 1.17 -5.90
CA LEU A 127 -7.48 0.98 -6.92
C LEU A 127 -6.90 0.23 -8.14
N PHE A 128 -5.71 0.62 -8.62
CA PHE A 128 -5.04 -0.04 -9.74
C PHE A 128 -4.57 -1.46 -9.39
N ALA A 129 -4.04 -1.67 -8.18
CA ALA A 129 -3.64 -2.99 -7.69
C ALA A 129 -4.83 -3.96 -7.66
N ALA A 130 -6.03 -3.47 -7.36
CA ALA A 130 -7.27 -4.23 -7.38
C ALA A 130 -7.84 -4.54 -8.78
N ILE A 131 -7.41 -3.84 -9.83
CA ILE A 131 -7.86 -4.13 -11.20
C ILE A 131 -7.33 -5.49 -11.67
N TYR A 132 -6.09 -5.83 -11.31
CA TYR A 132 -5.49 -7.11 -11.66
C TYR A 132 -6.29 -8.34 -11.16
N PRO A 133 -6.66 -8.47 -9.87
CA PRO A 133 -7.48 -9.58 -9.39
C PRO A 133 -8.91 -9.53 -9.96
N ALA A 134 -9.52 -8.36 -10.12
CA ALA A 134 -10.83 -8.23 -10.76
C ALA A 134 -10.82 -8.78 -12.19
N TRP A 135 -9.74 -8.53 -12.94
CA TRP A 135 -9.58 -9.04 -14.31
C TRP A 135 -9.28 -10.54 -14.33
N ARG A 136 -8.40 -11.02 -13.45
CA ARG A 136 -8.06 -12.45 -13.33
C ARG A 136 -9.26 -13.30 -12.93
N ALA A 137 -10.07 -12.85 -11.96
CA ALA A 137 -11.28 -13.55 -11.51
C ALA A 137 -12.32 -13.74 -12.64
N THR A 138 -12.38 -12.82 -13.61
CA THR A 138 -13.29 -12.95 -14.76
C THR A 138 -12.80 -13.90 -15.85
N ARG A 139 -11.49 -14.18 -15.90
CA ARG A 139 -10.86 -15.05 -16.91
C ARG A 139 -10.66 -16.49 -16.44
N VAL A 140 -11.08 -16.83 -15.22
CA VAL A 140 -11.08 -18.22 -14.79
C VAL A 140 -12.15 -18.95 -15.61
N ASN A 141 -11.70 -19.73 -16.59
CA ASN A 141 -12.56 -20.62 -17.35
C ASN A 141 -12.97 -21.77 -16.44
N ILE A 142 -14.23 -21.75 -16.02
CA ILE A 142 -14.89 -22.82 -15.26
C ILE A 142 -14.87 -24.16 -16.02
N LEU A 143 -14.63 -24.12 -17.33
CA LEU A 143 -14.53 -25.31 -18.18
C LEU A 143 -13.21 -26.09 -17.99
N ASP A 144 -12.13 -25.46 -17.50
CA ASP A 144 -10.87 -26.16 -17.22
C ASP A 144 -10.93 -26.93 -15.89
N ALA A 145 -11.75 -26.45 -14.94
CA ALA A 145 -11.95 -27.10 -13.64
C ALA A 145 -12.75 -28.42 -13.73
N LEU A 146 -13.43 -28.68 -14.85
CA LEU A 146 -14.17 -29.92 -15.12
C LEU A 146 -13.36 -30.95 -15.93
N ASN A 147 -12.22 -30.57 -16.51
CA ASN A 147 -11.40 -31.44 -17.37
C ASN A 147 -10.09 -31.92 -16.72
N THR A 148 -9.85 -31.58 -15.46
CA THR A 148 -8.73 -32.19 -14.72
C THR A 148 -9.24 -33.50 -14.12
N ASN A 149 -9.02 -34.61 -14.86
CA ASN A 149 -9.08 -35.97 -14.33
C ASN A 149 -8.03 -36.18 -13.24
#